data_AF-A0A961CHP2-F1
#
_entry.id   AF-A0A961CHP2-F1
#
_cell.length_a   1.000
_cell.length_b   1.000
_cell.length_c   1.000
_cell.angle_alpha   90.00
_cell.angle_beta   90.00
_cell.angle_gamma   90.00
#
_symmetry.space_group_name_H-M   'P 1'
#
loop_
_entity.id
_entity.type
_entity.pdbx_description
1 polymer ?
#
loop_
_entity_poly.entity_id
_entity_poly.type
_entity_poly.pdbx_seq_one_letter_code
_entity_poly.pdbx_strand_id
1 'polypeptide(L)'
;MTLVLGLLLTGVSAAMVRQSAEDDARAKFLQDVDQTTAAVQTQIDRYLARINDIGAFVAHDPTASQQTYRSYVEDTNVFTQLRGVVGVFFLHLVPEDQIDAFVARSTEASPEFAFLLLETTHPAGEPYYVLSYYAPGAVDLQLPVGTDARPIDSVRELVEASRASGDAVAGSFQDDPLIERIAQETEYEMFSRMLELDFFMGVPISGPSPDGTGEEFIGWSAATIDDFGTVLADATPDAGDLGMRLTIDLTDTGGNENLTRATLREGSAGAADQASFSAMRDLNVRGVDWHLEVWAGPDAAPTPLSVPVIVLAGIVGSLLAAGLMFLRVRAHDRERLFAAAMADTAQMQQAIVDSVSDAMVVVDADGKIASANPAWRGLWHPERPADDGLVGDLGHSYLARMAPAVRSARSALDAGVHGVLDGSMRVAETDVALEQGSRRRWFAVRVTPLRSESGGAVIVHTDITERKRSQDELELKASHDPLTGLLNRSAFEGEVAVALQQA
;
A
#
# COMPACT_ATOMS: atom_id res chain seq x y z
N MET A 1 0.98 -12.92 13.55
CA MET A 1 -0.02 -13.07 12.47
C MET A 1 -0.95 -11.86 12.38
N THR A 2 -1.65 -11.47 13.45
CA THR A 2 -2.59 -10.34 13.48
C THR A 2 -1.97 -9.01 13.03
N LEU A 3 -0.76 -8.69 13.50
CA LEU A 3 -0.02 -7.50 13.07
C LEU A 3 0.24 -7.50 11.56
N VAL A 4 0.72 -8.63 11.03
CA VAL A 4 1.04 -8.78 9.60
C VAL A 4 -0.22 -8.62 8.75
N LEU A 5 -1.32 -9.25 9.14
CA LEU A 5 -2.59 -9.16 8.40
C LEU A 5 -3.16 -7.73 8.41
N GLY A 6 -3.10 -7.04 9.55
CA GLY A 6 -3.56 -5.65 9.68
C GLY A 6 -2.73 -4.67 8.84
N LEU A 7 -1.40 -4.83 8.84
CA LEU A 7 -0.51 -4.02 8.01
C LEU A 7 -0.69 -4.31 6.51
N LEU A 8 -0.92 -5.57 6.13
CA LEU A 8 -1.23 -5.93 4.73
C LEU A 8 -2.53 -5.26 4.27
N LEU A 9 -3.60 -5.35 5.05
CA LEU A 9 -4.88 -4.69 4.73
C LEU A 9 -4.72 -3.17 4.62
N THR A 10 -3.96 -2.57 5.52
CA THR A 10 -3.64 -1.13 5.49
C THR A 10 -2.89 -0.75 4.22
N GLY A 11 -1.89 -1.54 3.83
CA GLY A 11 -1.14 -1.34 2.59
C GLY A 11 -2.03 -1.41 1.35
N VAL A 12 -2.92 -2.40 1.28
CA VAL A 12 -3.89 -2.53 0.18
C VAL A 12 -4.83 -1.31 0.12
N SER A 13 -5.40 -0.90 1.26
CA SER A 13 -6.30 0.27 1.30
C SER A 13 -5.59 1.57 0.91
N ALA A 14 -4.36 1.79 1.38
CA ALA A 14 -3.56 2.94 1.00
C ALA A 14 -3.23 2.94 -0.50
N ALA A 15 -2.90 1.79 -1.07
CA ALA A 15 -2.65 1.63 -2.49
C ALA A 15 -3.90 1.91 -3.34
N MET A 16 -5.06 1.40 -2.92
CA MET A 16 -6.35 1.64 -3.61
C MET A 16 -6.73 3.11 -3.64
N VAL A 17 -6.59 3.83 -2.51
CA VAL A 17 -6.90 5.26 -2.45
C VAL A 17 -5.92 6.08 -3.29
N ARG A 18 -4.63 5.74 -3.25
CA ARG A 18 -3.63 6.38 -4.10
C ARG A 18 -3.94 6.17 -5.59
N GLN A 19 -4.23 4.92 -5.98
CA GLN A 19 -4.57 4.57 -7.36
C GLN A 19 -5.82 5.31 -7.84
N SER A 20 -6.88 5.36 -7.02
CA SER A 20 -8.10 6.12 -7.36
C SER A 20 -7.82 7.60 -7.58
N ALA A 21 -6.95 8.21 -6.78
CA ALA A 21 -6.58 9.61 -6.96
C ALA A 21 -5.72 9.85 -8.20
N GLU A 22 -4.80 8.93 -8.52
CA GLU A 22 -4.03 8.96 -9.77
C GLU A 22 -4.95 8.81 -10.99
N ASP A 23 -5.95 7.94 -10.94
CA ASP A 23 -6.96 7.74 -12.00
C ASP A 23 -7.82 9.00 -12.21
N ASP A 24 -8.31 9.62 -11.14
CA ASP A 24 -9.07 10.88 -11.19
C ASP A 24 -8.22 12.03 -11.77
N ALA A 25 -6.96 12.14 -11.35
CA ALA A 25 -6.03 13.14 -11.86
C ALA A 25 -5.74 12.93 -13.36
N ARG A 26 -5.55 11.68 -13.79
CA ARG A 26 -5.36 11.34 -15.20
C ARG A 26 -6.60 11.63 -16.04
N ALA A 27 -7.80 11.34 -15.53
CA ALA A 27 -9.05 11.65 -16.21
C ALA A 27 -9.23 13.15 -16.43
N LYS A 28 -8.94 13.95 -15.39
CA LYS A 28 -8.94 15.42 -15.50
C LYS A 28 -7.92 15.90 -16.52
N PHE A 29 -6.68 15.40 -16.46
CA PHE A 29 -5.63 15.73 -17.42
C PHE A 29 -6.08 15.46 -18.86
N LEU A 30 -6.66 14.28 -19.14
CA LEU A 30 -7.14 13.96 -20.49
C LEU A 30 -8.27 14.91 -20.96
N GLN A 31 -9.15 15.32 -20.06
CA GLN A 31 -10.17 16.31 -20.36
C GLN A 31 -9.55 17.67 -20.72
N ASP A 32 -8.56 18.12 -19.95
CA ASP A 32 -7.85 19.38 -20.21
C ASP A 32 -7.07 19.31 -21.53
N VAL A 33 -6.46 18.15 -21.84
CA VAL A 33 -5.81 17.89 -23.14
C VAL A 33 -6.80 18.05 -24.28
N ASP A 34 -7.98 17.44 -24.20
CA ASP A 34 -8.98 17.51 -25.27
C ASP A 34 -9.51 18.95 -25.46
N GLN A 35 -9.69 19.71 -24.37
CA GLN A 35 -10.08 21.13 -24.44
C GLN A 35 -8.99 21.99 -25.08
N THR A 36 -7.74 21.83 -24.64
CA THR A 36 -6.57 22.50 -25.22
C THR A 36 -6.43 22.18 -26.70
N THR A 37 -6.59 20.90 -27.08
CA THR A 37 -6.50 20.44 -28.47
C THR A 37 -7.55 21.13 -29.35
N ALA A 38 -8.80 21.19 -28.90
CA ALA A 38 -9.87 21.87 -29.63
C ALA A 38 -9.63 23.39 -29.75
N ALA A 39 -9.09 24.02 -28.70
CA ALA A 39 -8.76 25.45 -28.73
C ALA A 39 -7.62 25.76 -29.72
N VAL A 40 -6.56 24.93 -29.72
CA VAL A 40 -5.44 25.05 -30.67
C VAL A 40 -5.90 24.83 -32.09
N GLN A 41 -6.69 23.79 -32.35
CA GLN A 41 -7.26 23.53 -33.68
C GLN A 41 -8.09 24.72 -34.19
N THR A 42 -8.99 25.24 -33.35
CA THR A 42 -9.83 26.42 -33.67
C THR A 42 -8.97 27.65 -33.98
N GLN A 43 -7.85 27.81 -33.27
CA GLN A 43 -6.93 28.91 -33.48
C GLN A 43 -6.25 28.78 -34.85
N ILE A 44 -5.69 27.62 -35.20
CA ILE A 44 -5.05 27.38 -36.50
C ILE A 44 -6.06 27.57 -37.64
N ASP A 45 -7.27 27.03 -37.51
CA ASP A 45 -8.35 27.20 -38.49
C ASP A 45 -8.67 28.69 -38.73
N ARG A 46 -8.66 29.51 -37.67
CA ARG A 46 -8.89 30.96 -37.80
C ARG A 46 -7.79 31.64 -38.62
N TYR A 47 -6.54 31.23 -38.45
CA TYR A 47 -5.42 31.80 -39.19
C TYR A 47 -5.54 31.44 -40.67
N LEU A 48 -5.73 30.16 -40.98
CA LEU A 48 -5.89 29.69 -42.36
C LEU A 48 -7.12 30.30 -43.04
N ALA A 49 -8.24 30.46 -42.33
CA ALA A 49 -9.42 31.14 -42.86
C ALA A 49 -9.12 32.60 -43.21
N ARG A 50 -8.40 33.32 -42.34
CA ARG A 50 -8.06 34.72 -42.61
C ARG A 50 -7.08 34.89 -43.75
N ILE A 51 -6.07 34.00 -43.84
CA ILE A 51 -5.12 33.98 -44.96
C ILE A 51 -5.85 33.72 -46.28
N ASN A 52 -6.82 32.79 -46.27
CA ASN A 52 -7.68 32.51 -47.42
C ASN A 52 -8.49 33.75 -47.84
N ASP A 53 -9.15 34.42 -46.89
CA ASP A 53 -9.95 35.63 -47.17
C ASP A 53 -9.10 36.73 -47.80
N ILE A 54 -7.85 36.90 -47.33
CA ILE A 54 -6.90 37.85 -47.90
C ILE A 54 -6.51 37.43 -49.33
N GLY A 55 -6.27 36.15 -49.56
CA GLY A 55 -5.96 35.62 -50.89
C GLY A 55 -7.09 35.79 -51.89
N ALA A 56 -8.34 35.64 -51.44
CA ALA A 56 -9.52 35.80 -52.28
C ALA A 56 -9.65 37.21 -52.87
N PHE A 57 -9.08 38.24 -52.22
CA PHE A 57 -8.99 39.59 -52.80
C PHE A 57 -8.22 39.60 -54.12
N VAL A 58 -7.10 38.89 -54.20
CA VAL A 58 -6.27 38.80 -55.42
C VAL A 58 -7.03 38.11 -56.55
N ALA A 59 -7.82 37.08 -56.22
CA ALA A 59 -8.69 36.41 -57.20
C ALA A 59 -9.80 37.33 -57.75
N HIS A 60 -10.28 38.30 -56.95
CA HIS A 60 -11.34 39.24 -57.35
C HIS A 60 -10.81 40.48 -58.07
N ASP A 61 -9.60 40.94 -57.72
CA ASP A 61 -8.92 42.08 -58.35
C ASP A 61 -7.50 41.68 -58.82
N PRO A 62 -7.39 40.92 -59.92
CA PRO A 62 -6.10 40.45 -60.44
C PRO A 62 -5.21 41.57 -60.99
N THR A 63 -5.74 42.80 -61.10
CA THR A 63 -5.03 43.99 -61.57
C THR A 63 -4.63 44.94 -60.45
N ALA A 64 -4.86 44.56 -59.19
CA ALA A 64 -4.53 45.38 -58.04
C ALA A 64 -3.04 45.75 -58.03
N SER A 65 -2.74 46.97 -57.60
CA SER A 65 -1.36 47.36 -57.31
C SER A 65 -0.91 46.77 -55.98
N GLN A 66 0.41 46.65 -55.79
CA GLN A 66 1.01 46.29 -54.52
C GLN A 66 0.61 47.23 -53.38
N GLN A 67 0.44 48.53 -53.66
CA GLN A 67 -0.09 49.49 -52.69
C GLN A 67 -1.56 49.22 -52.34
N THR A 68 -2.39 48.87 -53.33
CA THR A 68 -3.81 48.51 -53.11
C THR A 68 -3.94 47.26 -52.25
N TYR A 69 -3.17 46.22 -52.56
CA TYR A 69 -3.11 44.99 -51.76
C TYR A 69 -2.70 45.29 -50.33
N ARG A 70 -1.62 46.06 -50.13
CA ARG A 70 -1.14 46.43 -48.80
C ARG A 70 -2.21 47.16 -47.98
N SER A 71 -2.86 48.18 -48.57
CA SER A 71 -3.93 48.92 -47.89
C SER A 71 -5.12 48.01 -47.54
N TYR A 72 -5.50 47.08 -48.42
CA TYR A 72 -6.54 46.10 -48.13
C TYR A 72 -6.16 45.22 -46.94
N VAL A 73 -4.94 44.66 -46.90
CA VAL A 73 -4.46 43.82 -45.80
C VAL A 73 -4.42 44.60 -44.48
N GLU A 74 -3.96 45.84 -44.49
CA GLU A 74 -3.98 46.72 -43.30
C GLU A 74 -5.40 46.96 -42.79
N ASP A 75 -6.36 47.24 -43.68
CA ASP A 75 -7.77 47.45 -43.34
C ASP A 75 -8.43 46.18 -42.75
N THR A 76 -7.95 44.99 -43.13
CA THR A 76 -8.39 43.73 -42.51
C THR A 76 -7.98 43.62 -41.04
N ASN A 77 -7.08 44.47 -40.55
CA ASN A 77 -6.54 44.43 -39.19
C ASN A 77 -5.90 43.06 -38.85
N VAL A 78 -5.40 42.32 -39.85
CA VAL A 78 -4.88 40.97 -39.65
C VAL A 78 -3.75 40.92 -38.62
N PHE A 79 -2.83 41.90 -38.63
CA PHE A 79 -1.69 41.95 -37.71
C PHE A 79 -2.06 42.25 -36.26
N THR A 80 -3.24 42.83 -36.01
CA THR A 80 -3.74 43.08 -34.64
C THR A 80 -4.69 41.99 -34.16
N GLN A 81 -5.42 41.35 -35.08
CA GLN A 81 -6.34 40.26 -34.77
C GLN A 81 -5.64 38.90 -34.67
N LEU A 82 -4.62 38.68 -35.49
CA LEU A 82 -3.81 37.45 -35.52
C LEU A 82 -2.41 37.78 -35.02
N ARG A 83 -2.23 37.57 -33.71
CA ARG A 83 -0.95 37.76 -33.04
C ARG A 83 0.12 36.83 -33.64
N GLY A 84 1.36 37.28 -33.72
CA GLY A 84 2.45 36.49 -34.31
C GLY A 84 2.47 36.50 -35.84
N VAL A 85 1.41 36.93 -36.54
CA VAL A 85 1.53 37.21 -37.98
C VAL A 85 2.41 38.45 -38.16
N VAL A 86 3.58 38.27 -38.78
CA VAL A 86 4.54 39.36 -39.02
C VAL A 86 4.57 39.83 -40.48
N GLY A 87 3.99 39.07 -41.39
CA GLY A 87 3.91 39.43 -42.80
C GLY A 87 2.89 38.58 -43.54
N VAL A 88 2.24 39.15 -44.54
CA VAL A 88 1.31 38.44 -45.44
C VAL A 88 1.72 38.72 -46.87
N PHE A 89 1.83 37.68 -47.69
CA PHE A 89 2.27 37.78 -49.06
C PHE A 89 1.48 36.87 -49.99
N PHE A 90 1.57 37.17 -51.28
CA PHE A 90 0.96 36.36 -52.32
C PHE A 90 2.01 35.90 -53.34
N LEU A 91 2.07 34.60 -53.56
CA LEU A 91 2.91 33.95 -54.57
C LEU A 91 2.03 33.56 -55.76
N HIS A 92 2.21 34.20 -56.92
CA HIS A 92 1.54 33.77 -58.14
C HIS A 92 2.26 32.57 -58.75
N LEU A 93 1.48 31.61 -59.22
CA LEU A 93 1.94 30.59 -60.15
C LEU A 93 1.86 31.18 -61.56
N VAL A 94 3.00 31.44 -62.19
CA VAL A 94 3.04 32.01 -63.54
C VAL A 94 3.65 30.99 -64.50
N PRO A 95 2.88 30.46 -65.46
CA PRO A 95 3.43 29.60 -66.52
C PRO A 95 4.57 30.28 -67.28
N GLU A 96 5.58 29.50 -67.70
CA GLU A 96 6.76 30.02 -68.39
C GLU A 96 6.41 30.87 -69.63
N ASP A 97 5.38 30.47 -70.38
CA ASP A 97 4.91 31.16 -71.58
C ASP A 97 4.14 32.47 -71.29
N GLN A 98 3.82 32.74 -70.03
CA GLN A 98 3.07 33.91 -69.59
C GLN A 98 3.91 34.93 -68.81
N ILE A 99 5.17 34.63 -68.49
CA ILE A 99 6.00 35.46 -67.60
C ILE A 99 6.22 36.87 -68.12
N ASP A 100 6.51 37.05 -69.42
CA ASP A 100 6.75 38.37 -70.00
C ASP A 100 5.50 39.28 -69.90
N ALA A 101 4.33 38.69 -70.16
CA ALA A 101 3.05 39.40 -70.08
C ALA A 101 2.69 39.71 -68.62
N PHE A 102 3.01 38.81 -67.69
CA PHE A 102 2.84 39.03 -66.26
C PHE A 102 3.70 40.19 -65.77
N VAL A 103 5.02 40.14 -66.01
CA VAL A 103 5.98 41.17 -65.61
C VAL A 103 5.59 42.54 -66.17
N ALA A 104 5.23 42.63 -67.45
CA ALA A 104 4.80 43.88 -68.06
C ALA A 104 3.58 44.50 -67.35
N ARG A 105 2.56 43.69 -67.04
CA ARG A 105 1.37 44.15 -66.31
C ARG A 105 1.70 44.54 -64.87
N SER A 106 2.51 43.76 -64.17
CA SER A 106 2.89 44.03 -62.78
C SER A 106 3.72 45.31 -62.64
N THR A 107 4.66 45.55 -63.56
CA THR A 107 5.44 46.80 -63.60
C THR A 107 4.57 48.02 -63.95
N GLU A 108 3.56 47.87 -64.82
CA GLU A 108 2.62 48.95 -65.12
C GLU A 108 1.73 49.29 -63.91
N ALA A 109 1.26 48.27 -63.19
CA ALA A 109 0.39 48.45 -62.02
C ALA A 109 1.15 48.95 -60.77
N SER A 110 2.41 48.58 -60.62
CA SER A 110 3.23 48.85 -59.42
C SER A 110 4.66 49.26 -59.80
N PRO A 111 5.02 50.56 -59.71
CA PRO A 111 6.37 51.04 -60.05
C PRO A 111 7.52 50.42 -59.23
N GLU A 112 7.21 49.89 -58.04
CA GLU A 112 8.15 49.20 -57.16
C GLU A 112 8.41 47.73 -57.55
N PHE A 113 7.60 47.17 -58.46
CA PHE A 113 7.76 45.78 -58.92
C PHE A 113 9.02 45.68 -59.78
N ALA A 114 9.94 44.81 -59.36
CA ALA A 114 11.11 44.45 -60.13
C ALA A 114 11.20 42.92 -60.22
N PHE A 115 11.23 42.38 -61.44
CA PHE A 115 11.39 40.94 -61.61
C PHE A 115 12.80 40.51 -61.25
N LEU A 116 12.94 39.65 -60.24
CA LEU A 116 14.20 39.25 -59.64
C LEU A 116 14.32 37.73 -59.66
N LEU A 117 15.40 37.22 -60.25
CA LEU A 117 15.75 35.80 -60.22
C LEU A 117 16.81 35.58 -59.14
N LEU A 118 16.55 34.68 -58.19
CA LEU A 118 17.52 34.28 -57.18
C LEU A 118 18.64 33.40 -57.76
N GLU A 119 18.35 32.70 -58.86
CA GLU A 119 19.33 31.94 -59.63
C GLU A 119 19.55 32.57 -61.01
N THR A 120 20.74 32.39 -61.58
CA THR A 120 21.10 32.98 -62.88
C THR A 120 20.41 32.32 -64.08
N THR A 121 19.81 31.15 -63.89
CA THR A 121 19.14 30.37 -64.94
C THR A 121 17.82 29.82 -64.45
N HIS A 122 16.77 29.95 -65.27
CA HIS A 122 15.48 29.30 -65.03
C HIS A 122 15.40 27.97 -65.80
N PRO A 123 14.94 26.87 -65.19
CA PRO A 123 14.76 25.60 -65.89
C PRO A 123 13.65 25.69 -66.93
N ALA A 124 13.91 25.17 -68.13
CA ALA A 124 12.93 25.17 -69.22
C ALA A 124 11.73 24.27 -68.87
N GLY A 125 10.52 24.77 -69.09
CA GLY A 125 9.25 24.10 -68.82
C GLY A 125 8.73 24.21 -67.39
N GLU A 126 9.47 24.84 -66.48
CA GLU A 126 9.02 25.06 -65.10
C GLU A 126 8.26 26.39 -64.96
N PRO A 127 7.17 26.44 -64.17
CA PRO A 127 6.52 27.70 -63.86
C PRO A 127 7.36 28.55 -62.88
N TYR A 128 7.08 29.85 -62.84
CA TYR A 128 7.64 30.78 -61.86
C TYR A 128 6.73 30.89 -60.63
N TYR A 129 7.34 31.05 -59.45
CA TYR A 129 6.62 31.35 -58.20
C TYR A 129 6.91 32.79 -57.81
N VAL A 130 6.15 33.72 -58.37
CA VAL A 130 6.46 35.15 -58.28
C VAL A 130 5.82 35.75 -57.03
N LEU A 131 6.64 36.23 -56.10
CA LEU A 131 6.20 37.04 -54.97
C LEU A 131 5.61 38.35 -55.51
N SER A 132 4.29 38.42 -55.61
CA SER A 132 3.64 39.52 -56.33
C SER A 132 3.12 40.59 -55.41
N TYR A 133 2.75 40.20 -54.19
CA TYR A 133 2.29 41.13 -53.19
C TYR A 133 2.89 40.82 -51.82
N TYR A 134 3.13 41.87 -51.03
CA TYR A 134 3.63 41.76 -49.67
C TYR A 134 3.15 42.91 -48.77
N ALA A 135 2.49 42.56 -47.68
CA ALA A 135 2.07 43.46 -46.64
C ALA A 135 2.87 43.14 -45.36
N PRO A 136 3.70 44.07 -44.86
CA PRO A 136 4.46 43.87 -43.63
C PRO A 136 3.59 44.14 -42.39
N GLY A 137 3.86 43.39 -41.32
CA GLY A 137 3.30 43.63 -39.99
C GLY A 137 4.19 44.53 -39.15
N ALA A 138 4.22 44.27 -37.83
CA ALA A 138 5.07 45.03 -36.90
C ALA A 138 6.58 44.82 -37.14
N VAL A 139 6.95 43.65 -37.68
CA VAL A 139 8.30 43.31 -38.09
C VAL A 139 8.29 43.20 -39.62
N ASP A 140 8.97 44.11 -40.29
CA ASP A 140 9.04 44.10 -41.75
C ASP A 140 10.23 43.26 -42.23
N LEU A 141 9.95 42.14 -42.90
CA LEU A 141 10.93 41.29 -43.56
C LEU A 141 11.51 41.91 -44.85
N GLN A 142 10.92 42.99 -45.35
CA GLN A 142 11.32 43.71 -46.57
C GLN A 142 11.34 42.85 -47.83
N LEU A 143 10.47 41.83 -47.92
CA LEU A 143 10.47 40.88 -49.04
C LEU A 143 10.35 41.60 -50.40
N PRO A 144 11.30 41.41 -51.34
CA PRO A 144 11.31 42.16 -52.59
C PRO A 144 10.22 41.63 -53.55
N VAL A 145 9.21 42.46 -53.80
CA VAL A 145 8.13 42.12 -54.74
C VAL A 145 8.68 41.98 -56.16
N GLY A 146 8.34 40.86 -56.80
CA GLY A 146 8.81 40.40 -58.10
C GLY A 146 9.87 39.31 -58.05
N THR A 147 10.26 38.86 -56.85
CA THR A 147 11.19 37.72 -56.66
C THR A 147 10.56 36.40 -57.10
N ASP A 148 11.29 35.63 -57.92
CA ASP A 148 11.00 34.21 -58.14
C ASP A 148 11.49 33.39 -56.95
N ALA A 149 10.54 32.85 -56.18
CA ALA A 149 10.78 32.08 -54.96
C ALA A 149 11.00 30.58 -55.24
N ARG A 150 10.91 30.12 -56.49
CA ARG A 150 11.13 28.70 -56.86
C ARG A 150 12.46 28.12 -56.36
N PRO A 151 13.59 28.85 -56.34
CA PRO A 151 14.85 28.30 -55.82
C PRO A 151 14.88 28.05 -54.31
N ILE A 152 13.90 28.55 -53.55
CA ILE A 152 13.82 28.34 -52.11
C ILE A 152 13.15 26.98 -51.88
N ASP A 153 13.92 25.98 -51.42
CA ASP A 153 13.47 24.59 -51.29
C ASP A 153 12.24 24.49 -50.37
N SER A 154 12.28 25.18 -49.24
CA SER A 154 11.17 25.25 -48.27
C SER A 154 9.88 25.80 -48.88
N VAL A 155 9.95 26.71 -49.87
CA VAL A 155 8.77 27.24 -50.57
C VAL A 155 8.32 26.25 -51.66
N ARG A 156 9.27 25.77 -52.47
CA ARG A 156 9.00 24.90 -53.61
C ARG A 156 8.30 23.61 -53.17
N GLU A 157 8.80 22.94 -52.14
CA GLU A 157 8.23 21.69 -51.64
C GLU A 157 6.77 21.85 -51.19
N LEU A 158 6.47 22.94 -50.47
CA LEU A 158 5.12 23.20 -49.98
C LEU A 158 4.16 23.59 -51.10
N VAL A 159 4.63 24.39 -52.05
CA VAL A 159 3.88 24.76 -53.24
C VAL A 159 3.53 23.51 -54.04
N GLU A 160 4.48 22.61 -54.25
CA GLU A 160 4.26 21.33 -54.96
C GLU A 160 3.28 20.43 -54.20
N ALA A 161 3.44 20.30 -52.87
CA ALA A 161 2.54 19.53 -52.02
C ALA A 161 1.10 20.09 -52.04
N SER A 162 0.96 21.40 -51.82
CA SER A 162 -0.33 22.11 -51.84
C SER A 162 -1.00 22.03 -53.20
N ARG A 163 -0.23 22.08 -54.31
CA ARG A 163 -0.77 21.93 -55.66
C ARG A 163 -1.29 20.51 -55.91
N ALA A 164 -0.63 19.50 -55.36
CA ALA A 164 -1.03 18.11 -55.52
C ALA A 164 -2.27 17.75 -54.70
N SER A 165 -2.38 18.28 -53.47
CA SER A 165 -3.51 18.02 -52.56
C SER A 165 -4.69 18.96 -52.74
N GLY A 166 -4.44 20.23 -53.11
CA GLY A 166 -5.40 21.33 -53.01
C GLY A 166 -5.58 21.87 -51.59
N ASP A 167 -4.77 21.42 -50.65
CA ASP A 167 -4.87 21.76 -49.23
C ASP A 167 -3.93 22.90 -48.83
N ALA A 168 -4.19 23.46 -47.64
CA ALA A 168 -3.27 24.40 -47.01
C ALA A 168 -1.98 23.67 -46.60
N VAL A 169 -0.90 24.44 -46.48
CA VAL A 169 0.43 23.94 -46.16
C VAL A 169 1.10 24.83 -45.13
N ALA A 170 2.01 24.27 -44.34
CA ALA A 170 2.84 25.02 -43.40
C ALA A 170 4.31 24.62 -43.57
N GLY A 171 5.20 25.60 -43.43
CA GLY A 171 6.60 25.52 -43.79
C GLY A 171 7.52 26.21 -42.82
N SER A 172 8.82 25.91 -42.90
CA SER A 172 9.84 26.67 -42.18
C SER A 172 10.95 27.06 -43.13
N PHE A 173 11.41 28.31 -43.04
CA PHE A 173 12.63 28.74 -43.75
C PHE A 173 13.89 28.29 -43.02
N GLN A 174 13.75 27.87 -41.77
CA GLN A 174 14.86 27.40 -40.95
C GLN A 174 15.41 26.13 -41.59
N ASP A 175 16.74 26.04 -41.68
CA ASP A 175 17.46 24.93 -42.33
C ASP A 175 17.31 24.87 -43.87
N ASP A 176 16.73 25.91 -44.50
CA ASP A 176 16.70 26.03 -45.98
C ASP A 176 18.12 26.36 -46.51
N PRO A 177 18.72 25.49 -47.36
CA PRO A 177 20.11 25.64 -47.77
C PRO A 177 20.41 26.95 -48.52
N LEU A 178 19.44 27.47 -49.27
CA LEU A 178 19.62 28.72 -50.02
C LEU A 178 19.55 29.92 -49.08
N ILE A 179 18.54 29.96 -48.20
CA ILE A 179 18.34 31.04 -47.24
C ILE A 179 19.53 31.09 -46.26
N GLU A 180 19.99 29.95 -45.73
CA GLU A 180 21.16 29.87 -44.87
C GLU A 180 22.42 30.40 -45.55
N ARG A 181 22.67 29.97 -46.80
CA ARG A 181 23.82 30.42 -47.56
C ARG A 181 23.78 31.93 -47.76
N ILE A 182 22.64 32.49 -48.17
CA ILE A 182 22.51 33.95 -48.39
C ILE A 182 22.66 34.71 -47.07
N ALA A 183 22.06 34.23 -45.97
CA ALA A 183 22.18 34.85 -44.65
C ALA A 183 23.62 34.87 -44.12
N GLN A 184 24.43 33.85 -44.45
CA GLN A 184 25.83 33.76 -44.05
C GLN A 184 26.77 34.57 -44.96
N GLU A 185 26.46 34.64 -46.26
CA GLU A 185 27.34 35.25 -47.27
C GLU A 185 27.05 36.74 -47.53
N THR A 186 25.92 37.26 -47.05
CA THR A 186 25.49 38.64 -47.30
C THR A 186 25.13 39.39 -46.01
N GLU A 187 25.08 40.72 -46.07
CA GLU A 187 24.61 41.56 -44.97
C GLU A 187 23.08 41.82 -45.04
N TYR A 188 22.34 41.04 -45.83
CA TYR A 188 20.90 41.19 -45.97
C TYR A 188 20.18 40.61 -44.75
N GLU A 189 19.83 41.47 -43.78
CA GLU A 189 19.15 41.08 -42.54
C GLU A 189 17.86 40.27 -42.76
N MET A 190 17.17 40.46 -43.89
CA MET A 190 15.92 39.73 -44.20
C MET A 190 16.07 38.21 -44.14
N PHE A 191 17.19 37.65 -44.63
CA PHE A 191 17.37 36.20 -44.68
C PHE A 191 17.63 35.66 -43.28
N SER A 192 18.42 36.36 -42.48
CA SER A 192 18.59 36.05 -41.05
C SER A 192 17.27 36.12 -40.29
N ARG A 193 16.42 37.11 -40.58
CA ARG A 193 15.07 37.21 -40.00
C ARG A 193 14.15 36.08 -40.43
N MET A 194 14.19 35.65 -41.69
CA MET A 194 13.41 34.51 -42.17
C MET A 194 13.77 33.22 -41.42
N LEU A 195 15.05 33.03 -41.08
CA LEU A 195 15.53 31.90 -40.26
C LEU A 195 15.13 31.99 -38.78
N GLU A 196 14.67 33.15 -38.29
CA GLU A 196 14.19 33.31 -36.91
C GLU A 196 12.69 33.00 -36.76
N LEU A 197 11.93 33.01 -37.86
CA LEU A 197 10.48 32.77 -37.85
C LEU A 197 10.13 31.35 -37.45
N ASP A 198 9.14 31.17 -36.58
CA ASP A 198 8.65 29.85 -36.18
C ASP A 198 8.27 28.99 -37.41
N PHE A 199 7.38 29.51 -38.25
CA PHE A 199 6.94 28.88 -39.50
C PHE A 199 6.18 29.88 -40.38
N PHE A 200 5.78 29.47 -41.57
CA PHE A 200 4.83 30.18 -42.42
C PHE A 200 3.69 29.25 -42.84
N MET A 201 2.51 29.81 -43.10
CA MET A 201 1.34 29.08 -43.57
C MET A 201 0.91 29.58 -44.93
N GLY A 202 0.62 28.69 -45.87
CA GLY A 202 0.17 28.98 -47.22
C GLY A 202 -1.18 28.33 -47.50
N VAL A 203 -2.08 29.07 -48.16
CA VAL A 203 -3.38 28.58 -48.61
C VAL A 203 -3.46 28.72 -50.14
N PRO A 204 -3.81 27.64 -50.87
CA PRO A 204 -3.99 27.71 -52.31
C PRO A 204 -5.21 28.55 -52.66
N ILE A 205 -5.06 29.46 -53.62
CA ILE A 205 -6.11 30.37 -54.08
C ILE A 205 -6.43 30.05 -55.53
N SER A 206 -7.71 29.87 -55.81
CA SER A 206 -8.24 29.77 -57.16
C SER A 206 -9.00 31.05 -57.51
N GLY A 207 -8.88 31.48 -58.76
CA GLY A 207 -9.58 32.63 -59.30
C GLY A 207 -10.31 32.26 -60.60
N PRO A 208 -11.08 33.18 -61.18
CA PRO A 208 -11.77 32.93 -62.44
C PRO A 208 -10.76 32.64 -63.57
N SER A 209 -10.95 31.54 -64.29
CA SER A 209 -10.08 31.19 -65.42
C SER A 209 -10.21 32.23 -66.56
N PRO A 210 -9.14 32.57 -67.29
CA PRO A 210 -9.16 33.56 -68.37
C PRO A 210 -10.16 33.25 -69.49
N ASP A 211 -10.50 31.97 -69.70
CA ASP A 211 -11.45 31.52 -70.71
C ASP A 211 -12.91 31.47 -70.21
N GLY A 212 -13.14 31.76 -68.92
CA GLY A 212 -14.45 31.79 -68.28
C GLY A 212 -15.07 30.41 -68.03
N THR A 213 -14.30 29.32 -68.13
CA THR A 213 -14.83 27.94 -68.02
C THR A 213 -14.93 27.41 -66.58
N GLY A 214 -14.47 28.18 -65.60
CA GLY A 214 -14.53 27.82 -64.19
C GLY A 214 -13.55 28.62 -63.34
N GLU A 215 -13.14 28.03 -62.23
CA GLU A 215 -12.03 28.52 -61.42
C GLU A 215 -10.73 27.79 -61.79
N GLU A 216 -9.64 28.54 -61.81
CA GLU A 216 -8.28 28.05 -62.06
C GLU A 216 -7.40 28.44 -60.89
N PHE A 217 -6.49 27.54 -60.52
CA PHE A 217 -5.52 27.78 -59.47
C PHE A 217 -4.54 28.89 -59.89
N ILE A 218 -4.45 29.98 -59.12
CA ILE A 218 -3.65 31.17 -59.48
C ILE A 218 -2.40 31.37 -58.62
N GLY A 219 -2.34 30.75 -57.43
CA GLY A 219 -1.22 30.95 -56.52
C GLY A 219 -1.55 30.68 -55.05
N TRP A 220 -0.72 31.18 -54.15
CA TRP A 220 -0.86 31.00 -52.70
C TRP A 220 -0.90 32.33 -51.99
N SER A 221 -1.87 32.46 -51.09
CA SER A 221 -1.83 33.48 -50.03
C SER A 221 -1.11 32.89 -48.83
N ALA A 222 -0.10 33.56 -48.31
CA ALA A 222 0.72 33.05 -47.23
C ALA A 222 0.99 34.08 -46.16
N ALA A 223 1.21 33.61 -44.94
CA ALA A 223 1.58 34.44 -43.80
C ALA A 223 2.79 33.86 -43.07
N THR A 224 3.73 34.73 -42.72
CA THR A 224 4.87 34.40 -41.85
C THR A 224 4.49 34.57 -40.39
N ILE A 225 4.81 33.59 -39.57
CA ILE A 225 4.44 33.51 -38.15
C ILE A 225 5.69 33.54 -37.28
N ASP A 226 5.66 34.40 -36.28
CA ASP A 226 6.66 34.54 -35.23
C ASP A 226 5.99 34.40 -33.85
N ASP A 227 6.73 33.86 -32.88
CA ASP A 227 6.29 33.66 -31.50
C ASP A 227 4.87 33.05 -31.37
N PHE A 228 4.61 31.95 -32.07
CA PHE A 228 3.34 31.24 -31.97
C PHE A 228 3.12 30.66 -30.56
N GLY A 229 4.17 30.59 -29.74
CA GLY A 229 4.10 30.12 -28.35
C GLY A 229 3.23 31.01 -27.48
N THR A 230 3.33 32.33 -27.66
CA THR A 230 2.43 33.25 -26.98
C THR A 230 1.01 33.20 -27.53
N VAL A 231 0.83 32.90 -28.82
CA VAL A 231 -0.49 32.68 -29.43
C VAL A 231 -1.20 31.48 -28.82
N LEU A 232 -0.48 30.36 -28.66
CA LEU A 232 -1.00 29.17 -27.97
C LEU A 232 -1.33 29.48 -26.51
N ALA A 233 -0.52 30.30 -25.85
CA ALA A 233 -0.78 30.74 -24.48
C ALA A 233 -2.08 31.52 -24.33
N ASP A 234 -2.33 32.47 -25.24
CA ASP A 234 -3.55 33.27 -25.25
C ASP A 234 -4.79 32.44 -25.63
N ALA A 235 -4.64 31.45 -26.50
CA ALA A 235 -5.72 30.55 -26.89
C ALA A 235 -6.14 29.59 -25.76
N THR A 236 -5.24 29.35 -24.80
CA THR A 236 -5.43 28.39 -23.69
C THR A 236 -5.11 29.03 -22.34
N PRO A 237 -5.87 30.07 -21.93
CA PRO A 237 -5.57 30.83 -20.71
C PRO A 237 -5.71 29.97 -19.45
N ASP A 238 -6.64 29.01 -19.46
CA ASP A 238 -6.88 28.08 -18.35
C ASP A 238 -5.88 26.92 -18.30
N ALA A 239 -5.04 26.74 -19.33
CA ALA A 239 -4.02 25.70 -19.40
C ALA A 239 -2.67 26.15 -18.79
N GLY A 240 -2.68 27.13 -17.87
CA GLY A 240 -1.46 27.65 -17.24
C GLY A 240 -0.64 26.59 -16.49
N ASP A 241 -1.31 25.53 -16.04
CA ASP A 241 -0.72 24.40 -15.32
C ASP A 241 -0.24 23.25 -16.22
N LEU A 242 -0.39 23.40 -17.53
CA LEU A 242 0.05 22.44 -18.53
C LEU A 242 1.25 22.98 -19.30
N GLY A 243 2.12 22.06 -19.70
CA GLY A 243 3.10 22.29 -20.73
C GLY A 243 2.55 21.84 -22.07
N MET A 244 2.93 22.53 -23.13
CA MET A 244 2.50 22.26 -24.50
C MET A 244 3.67 22.39 -25.47
N ARG A 245 3.67 21.52 -26.46
CA ARG A 245 4.59 21.53 -27.58
C ARG A 245 3.78 21.26 -28.84
N LEU A 246 3.69 22.26 -29.71
CA LEU A 246 3.07 22.11 -31.01
C LEU A 246 4.15 21.93 -32.06
N THR A 247 4.02 20.89 -32.86
CA THR A 247 4.95 20.55 -33.93
C THR A 247 4.21 20.33 -35.23
N ILE A 248 4.88 20.58 -36.35
CA ILE A 248 4.34 20.43 -37.69
C ILE A 248 5.16 19.35 -38.39
N ASP A 249 4.49 18.41 -39.04
CA ASP A 249 5.16 17.51 -39.96
C ASP A 249 5.42 18.26 -41.26
N LEU A 250 6.69 18.65 -41.46
CA LEU A 250 7.15 19.18 -42.73
C LEU A 250 7.36 18.01 -43.68
N THR A 251 6.67 18.05 -44.83
CA THR A 251 6.69 16.97 -45.83
C THR A 251 8.13 16.71 -46.31
N ASP A 252 8.77 15.64 -45.84
CA ASP A 252 10.13 15.24 -46.24
C ASP A 252 10.10 14.39 -47.53
N THR A 253 10.85 14.80 -48.55
CA THR A 253 11.25 13.92 -49.68
C THR A 253 12.77 13.79 -49.84
N GLY A 254 13.56 14.24 -48.85
CA GLY A 254 15.02 14.26 -48.82
C GLY A 254 15.70 13.35 -47.79
N GLY A 255 14.96 12.66 -46.92
CA GLY A 255 15.51 11.61 -46.04
C GLY A 255 16.22 12.14 -44.79
N ASN A 256 15.81 13.31 -44.29
CA ASN A 256 16.26 13.81 -43.00
C ASN A 256 15.10 13.71 -42.02
N GLU A 257 15.14 12.67 -41.16
CA GLU A 257 14.11 12.40 -40.17
C GLU A 257 13.88 13.63 -39.28
N ASN A 258 12.62 14.12 -39.27
CA ASN A 258 12.07 15.08 -38.33
C ASN A 258 12.63 16.51 -38.36
N LEU A 259 12.31 17.28 -39.41
CA LEU A 259 12.23 18.75 -39.31
C LEU A 259 10.96 19.13 -38.52
N THR A 260 10.92 18.72 -37.26
CA THR A 260 9.80 18.90 -36.35
C THR A 260 10.04 20.19 -35.56
N ARG A 261 9.55 21.34 -36.03
CA ARG A 261 9.76 22.58 -35.26
C ARG A 261 8.65 22.81 -34.25
N ALA A 262 9.09 22.85 -33.00
CA ALA A 262 8.30 22.83 -31.80
C ALA A 262 8.13 24.25 -31.26
N THR A 263 6.92 24.80 -31.36
CA THR A 263 6.56 25.90 -30.48
C THR A 263 6.38 25.32 -29.07
N LEU A 264 7.27 25.67 -28.15
CA LEU A 264 7.31 25.15 -26.78
C LEU A 264 6.74 26.16 -25.77
N ARG A 265 5.85 25.70 -24.90
CA ARG A 265 5.42 26.40 -23.69
C ARG A 265 5.49 25.44 -22.51
N GLU A 266 6.41 25.64 -21.58
CA GLU A 266 6.50 24.77 -20.39
C GLU A 266 5.48 25.11 -19.30
N GLY A 267 4.99 26.35 -19.26
CA GLY A 267 4.00 26.79 -18.25
C GLY A 267 4.49 26.56 -16.80
N SER A 268 3.57 26.29 -15.88
CA SER A 268 3.93 25.86 -14.52
C SER A 268 4.20 24.34 -14.42
N ALA A 269 3.96 23.58 -15.49
CA ALA A 269 4.23 22.15 -15.57
C ALA A 269 5.73 21.81 -15.55
N GLY A 270 6.58 22.75 -15.96
CA GLY A 270 8.02 22.56 -16.06
C GLY A 270 8.41 21.70 -17.27
N ALA A 271 9.64 21.18 -17.25
CA ALA A 271 10.20 20.42 -18.37
C ALA A 271 9.44 19.10 -18.62
N ALA A 272 9.22 18.78 -19.91
CA ALA A 272 8.46 17.60 -20.34
C ALA A 272 9.07 16.27 -19.86
N ASP A 273 10.38 16.21 -19.60
CA ASP A 273 11.07 15.03 -19.10
C ASP A 273 10.70 14.65 -17.65
N GLN A 274 10.14 15.61 -16.90
CA GLN A 274 9.68 15.45 -15.51
C GLN A 274 8.15 15.33 -15.42
N ALA A 275 7.46 15.18 -16.56
CA ALA A 275 6.02 15.09 -16.59
C ALA A 275 5.49 13.85 -15.85
N SER A 276 4.44 14.02 -15.04
CA SER A 276 3.69 12.88 -14.48
C SER A 276 2.74 12.27 -15.52
N PHE A 277 2.19 13.12 -16.39
CA PHE A 277 1.31 12.72 -17.48
C PHE A 277 1.72 13.46 -18.75
N SER A 278 1.73 12.74 -19.87
CA SER A 278 1.89 13.32 -21.21
C SER A 278 0.88 12.66 -22.15
N ALA A 279 0.39 13.44 -23.11
CA ALA A 279 -0.50 13.00 -24.16
C ALA A 279 -0.13 13.72 -25.47
N MET A 280 -0.07 12.95 -26.54
CA MET A 280 0.08 13.46 -27.89
C MET A 280 -1.28 13.43 -28.60
N ARG A 281 -1.54 14.44 -29.42
CA ARG A 281 -2.73 14.59 -30.24
C ARG A 281 -2.33 15.02 -31.63
N ASP A 282 -2.80 14.26 -32.61
CA ASP A 282 -2.60 14.57 -34.01
C ASP A 282 -3.79 15.40 -34.48
N LEU A 283 -3.49 16.53 -35.09
CA LEU A 283 -4.45 17.50 -35.60
C LEU A 283 -4.23 17.63 -37.11
N ASN A 284 -5.21 17.26 -37.91
CA ASN A 284 -5.20 17.60 -39.33
C ASN A 284 -6.09 18.83 -39.53
N VAL A 285 -5.47 19.97 -39.89
CA VAL A 285 -6.18 21.23 -40.09
C VAL A 285 -5.98 21.68 -41.53
N ARG A 286 -7.02 21.51 -42.35
CA ARG A 286 -7.02 21.79 -43.80
C ARG A 286 -5.83 21.15 -44.53
N GLY A 287 -5.56 19.87 -44.24
CA GLY A 287 -4.50 19.07 -44.86
C GLY A 287 -3.10 19.28 -44.27
N VAL A 288 -2.92 20.19 -43.31
CA VAL A 288 -1.68 20.30 -42.53
C VAL A 288 -1.76 19.39 -41.32
N ASP A 289 -0.79 18.49 -41.16
CA ASP A 289 -0.65 17.61 -40.00
C ASP A 289 0.19 18.28 -38.91
N TRP A 290 -0.42 18.44 -37.73
CA TRP A 290 0.20 18.99 -36.54
C TRP A 290 0.20 17.95 -35.43
N HIS A 291 1.30 17.85 -34.68
CA HIS A 291 1.36 17.07 -33.45
C HIS A 291 1.44 17.99 -32.25
N LEU A 292 0.40 17.92 -31.42
CA LEU A 292 0.29 18.64 -30.17
C LEU A 292 0.60 17.67 -29.01
N GLU A 293 1.76 17.85 -28.41
CA GLU A 293 2.10 17.21 -27.13
C GLU A 293 1.69 18.13 -25.99
N VAL A 294 0.95 17.59 -25.03
CA VAL A 294 0.52 18.29 -23.81
C VAL A 294 0.95 17.45 -22.62
N TRP A 295 1.51 18.08 -21.59
CA TRP A 295 1.94 17.39 -20.39
C TRP A 295 1.58 18.15 -19.11
N ALA A 296 1.52 17.40 -18.00
CA ALA A 296 1.31 17.94 -16.67
C ALA A 296 2.52 17.64 -15.78
N GLY A 297 2.89 18.60 -14.94
CA GLY A 297 4.08 18.52 -14.09
C GLY A 297 4.02 17.42 -13.01
N PRO A 298 5.10 17.29 -12.21
CA PRO A 298 5.22 16.27 -11.16
C PRO A 298 4.13 16.38 -10.07
N ASP A 299 3.59 17.58 -9.86
CA ASP A 299 2.57 17.87 -8.86
C ASP A 299 1.13 17.62 -9.35
N ALA A 300 0.94 17.11 -10.57
CA ALA A 300 -0.38 16.88 -11.17
C ALA A 300 -1.21 15.78 -10.47
N ALA A 301 -0.55 14.83 -9.81
CA ALA A 301 -1.19 13.76 -9.04
C ALA A 301 -0.64 13.71 -7.60
N PRO A 302 -0.96 14.72 -6.76
CA PRO A 302 -0.45 14.77 -5.40
C PRO A 302 -1.02 13.59 -4.61
N THR A 303 -0.18 12.97 -3.77
CA THR A 303 -0.66 11.90 -2.89
C THR A 303 -1.72 12.45 -1.93
N PRO A 304 -2.94 11.90 -1.90
CA PRO A 304 -3.99 12.43 -1.03
C PRO A 304 -3.57 12.40 0.43
N LEU A 305 -3.92 13.45 1.19
CA LEU A 305 -3.70 13.52 2.64
C LEU A 305 -4.35 12.34 3.41
N SER A 306 -5.35 11.68 2.82
CA SER A 306 -5.97 10.48 3.39
C SER A 306 -5.03 9.26 3.41
N VAL A 307 -4.08 9.14 2.49
CA VAL A 307 -3.13 8.00 2.43
C VAL A 307 -2.27 7.91 3.70
N PRO A 308 -1.53 8.95 4.13
CA PRO A 308 -0.75 8.87 5.37
C PRO A 308 -1.63 8.68 6.61
N VAL A 309 -2.87 9.22 6.61
CA VAL A 309 -3.84 9.00 7.69
C VAL A 309 -4.27 7.54 7.78
N ILE A 310 -4.56 6.89 6.64
CA ILE A 310 -4.90 5.45 6.57
C ILE A 310 -3.74 4.61 7.08
N VAL A 311 -2.51 4.90 6.65
CA VAL A 311 -1.31 4.18 7.09
C VAL A 311 -1.13 4.30 8.61
N LEU A 312 -1.23 5.51 9.15
CA LEU A 312 -1.09 5.76 10.59
C LEU A 312 -2.18 5.04 11.40
N ALA A 313 -3.45 5.18 10.98
CA ALA A 313 -4.57 4.52 11.62
C ALA A 313 -4.43 2.99 11.61
N GLY A 314 -3.98 2.43 10.50
CA GLY A 314 -3.73 1.00 10.34
C GLY A 314 -2.60 0.46 11.22
N ILE A 315 -1.49 1.20 11.36
CA ILE A 315 -0.39 0.86 12.28
C ILE A 315 -0.89 0.86 13.73
N VAL A 316 -1.57 1.93 14.15
CA VAL A 316 -2.10 2.06 15.52
C VAL A 316 -3.10 0.95 15.82
N GLY A 317 -4.04 0.68 14.92
CA GLY A 317 -5.01 -0.40 15.07
C GLY A 317 -4.36 -1.79 15.16
N SER A 318 -3.36 -2.05 14.32
CA SER A 318 -2.65 -3.35 14.31
C SER A 318 -1.82 -3.57 15.58
N LEU A 319 -1.19 -2.52 16.12
CA LEU A 319 -0.48 -2.56 17.40
C LEU A 319 -1.42 -2.79 18.58
N LEU A 320 -2.58 -2.10 18.60
CA LEU A 320 -3.59 -2.29 19.64
C LEU A 320 -4.14 -3.73 19.64
N ALA A 321 -4.46 -4.27 18.47
CA ALA A 321 -4.94 -5.64 18.33
C ALA A 321 -3.89 -6.68 18.74
N ALA A 322 -2.62 -6.50 18.33
CA ALA A 322 -1.52 -7.35 18.73
C ALA A 322 -1.26 -7.28 20.25
N GLY A 323 -1.32 -6.08 20.84
CA GLY A 323 -1.21 -5.88 22.28
C GLY A 323 -2.32 -6.58 23.06
N LEU A 324 -3.58 -6.44 22.63
CA LEU A 324 -4.71 -7.13 23.26
C LEU A 324 -4.56 -8.65 23.16
N MET A 325 -4.13 -9.16 22.01
CA MET A 325 -3.87 -10.58 21.80
C MET A 325 -2.72 -11.08 22.69
N PHE A 326 -1.66 -10.30 22.83
CA PHE A 326 -0.54 -10.62 23.73
C PHE A 326 -0.98 -10.66 25.19
N LEU A 327 -1.80 -9.69 25.62
CA LEU A 327 -2.38 -9.67 26.98
C LEU A 327 -3.27 -10.90 27.23
N ARG A 328 -4.10 -11.31 26.26
CA ARG A 328 -4.92 -12.53 26.33
C ARG A 328 -4.09 -13.80 26.45
N VAL A 329 -3.05 -13.96 25.62
CA VAL A 329 -2.16 -15.12 25.67
C VAL A 329 -1.45 -15.20 27.02
N ARG A 330 -0.91 -14.07 27.51
CA ARG A 330 -0.27 -14.03 28.83
C ARG A 330 -1.21 -14.33 29.99
N ALA A 331 -2.46 -13.90 29.91
CA ALA A 331 -3.46 -14.24 30.92
C ALA A 331 -3.72 -15.76 30.95
N HIS A 332 -3.85 -16.39 29.79
CA HIS A 332 -4.06 -17.84 29.66
C HIS A 332 -2.88 -18.67 30.17
N ASP A 333 -1.64 -18.24 29.89
CA ASP A 333 -0.45 -18.93 30.38
C ASP A 333 -0.33 -18.88 31.91
N ARG A 334 -0.76 -17.78 32.54
CA ARG A 334 -0.77 -17.65 34.00
C ARG A 334 -1.70 -18.65 34.67
N GLU A 335 -2.91 -18.85 34.13
CA GLU A 335 -3.87 -19.81 34.69
C GLU A 335 -3.31 -21.23 34.72
N ARG A 336 -2.59 -21.64 33.66
CA ARG A 336 -1.99 -22.98 33.58
C ARG A 336 -0.90 -23.21 34.63
N LEU A 337 -0.05 -22.20 34.87
CA LEU A 337 1.01 -22.30 35.87
C LEU A 337 0.45 -22.41 37.29
N PHE A 338 -0.62 -21.66 37.59
CA PHE A 338 -1.32 -21.78 38.89
C PHE A 338 -1.95 -23.17 39.07
N ALA A 339 -2.61 -23.70 38.04
CA ALA A 339 -3.21 -25.03 38.09
C ALA A 339 -2.16 -26.14 38.32
N ALA A 340 -1.00 -26.05 37.67
CA ALA A 340 0.09 -27.01 37.84
C ALA A 340 0.70 -26.97 39.25
N ALA A 341 0.91 -25.78 39.81
CA ALA A 341 1.44 -25.63 41.17
C ALA A 341 0.51 -26.20 42.25
N MET A 342 -0.81 -26.07 42.06
CA MET A 342 -1.81 -26.67 42.95
C MET A 342 -1.78 -28.20 42.91
N ALA A 343 -1.62 -28.80 41.72
CA ALA A 343 -1.53 -30.25 41.57
C ALA A 343 -0.29 -30.85 42.26
N ASP A 344 0.87 -30.19 42.15
CA ASP A 344 2.13 -30.65 42.75
C ASP A 344 2.06 -30.65 44.29
N THR A 345 1.44 -29.61 44.87
CA THR A 345 1.26 -29.49 46.33
C THR A 345 0.37 -30.60 46.87
N ALA A 346 -0.73 -30.92 46.18
CA ALA A 346 -1.65 -31.99 46.57
C ALA A 346 -1.00 -33.37 46.50
N GLN A 347 -0.19 -33.66 45.47
CA GLN A 347 0.55 -34.92 45.36
C GLN A 347 1.58 -35.08 46.48
N MET A 348 2.31 -34.02 46.84
CA MET A 348 3.29 -34.05 47.92
C MET A 348 2.63 -34.34 49.28
N GLN A 349 1.49 -33.70 49.57
CA GLN A 349 0.74 -33.94 50.81
C GLN A 349 0.30 -35.41 50.94
N GLN A 350 -0.14 -36.02 49.84
CA GLN A 350 -0.58 -37.41 49.84
C GLN A 350 0.59 -38.40 49.97
N ALA A 351 1.71 -38.13 49.30
CA ALA A 351 2.93 -38.94 49.42
C ALA A 351 3.49 -38.97 50.85
N ILE A 352 3.43 -37.86 51.58
CA ILE A 352 3.85 -37.79 52.99
C ILE A 352 2.99 -38.73 53.85
N VAL A 353 1.67 -38.68 53.73
CA VAL A 353 0.74 -39.53 54.52
C VAL A 353 0.93 -41.01 54.21
N ASP A 354 1.13 -41.35 52.93
CA ASP A 354 1.32 -42.74 52.49
C ASP A 354 2.64 -43.36 52.96
N SER A 355 3.66 -42.54 53.29
CA SER A 355 4.98 -43.00 53.73
C SER A 355 5.10 -43.35 55.22
N VAL A 356 4.09 -43.02 56.04
CA VAL A 356 4.12 -43.28 57.49
C VAL A 356 3.87 -44.76 57.79
N SER A 357 4.80 -45.40 58.51
CA SER A 357 4.76 -46.83 58.86
C SER A 357 3.67 -47.20 59.86
N ASP A 358 3.32 -46.27 60.75
CA ASP A 358 2.25 -46.45 61.74
C ASP A 358 0.89 -46.36 61.06
N ALA A 359 -0.05 -47.19 61.51
CA ALA A 359 -1.39 -47.21 60.96
C ALA A 359 -2.15 -45.95 61.38
N MET A 360 -2.41 -45.07 60.43
CA MET A 360 -3.05 -43.77 60.65
C MET A 360 -4.40 -43.72 59.95
N VAL A 361 -5.42 -43.31 60.70
CA VAL A 361 -6.78 -43.11 60.22
C VAL A 361 -7.29 -41.75 60.67
N VAL A 362 -7.85 -41.00 59.74
CA VAL A 362 -8.51 -39.72 59.99
C VAL A 362 -10.01 -39.97 60.03
N VAL A 363 -10.66 -39.49 61.08
CA VAL A 363 -12.11 -39.55 61.25
C VAL A 363 -12.73 -38.15 61.21
N ASP A 364 -13.97 -38.05 60.73
CA ASP A 364 -14.78 -36.83 60.80
C ASP A 364 -15.31 -36.55 62.22
N ALA A 365 -16.07 -35.47 62.37
CA ALA A 365 -16.68 -35.07 63.65
C ALA A 365 -17.64 -36.13 64.23
N ASP A 366 -18.21 -37.01 63.39
CA ASP A 366 -19.10 -38.10 63.80
C ASP A 366 -18.33 -39.41 64.10
N GLY A 367 -17.00 -39.39 64.02
CA GLY A 367 -16.15 -40.56 64.25
C GLY A 367 -16.16 -41.57 63.10
N LYS A 368 -16.59 -41.16 61.90
CA LYS A 368 -16.52 -41.98 60.68
C LYS A 368 -15.20 -41.78 59.97
N ILE A 369 -14.65 -42.84 59.40
CA ILE A 369 -13.35 -42.81 58.72
C ILE A 369 -13.45 -41.96 57.44
N ALA A 370 -12.70 -40.86 57.41
CA ALA A 370 -12.63 -39.92 56.29
C ALA A 370 -11.40 -40.18 55.39
N SER A 371 -10.29 -40.67 55.97
CA SER A 371 -9.08 -41.05 55.23
C SER A 371 -8.26 -42.05 56.02
N ALA A 372 -7.46 -42.88 55.35
CA ALA A 372 -6.56 -43.83 56.00
C ALA A 372 -5.31 -44.07 55.15
N ASN A 373 -4.16 -44.16 55.80
CA ASN A 373 -2.91 -44.48 55.12
C ASN A 373 -2.81 -45.99 54.79
N PRO A 374 -1.88 -46.42 53.93
CA PRO A 374 -1.70 -47.82 53.56
C PRO A 374 -1.45 -48.74 54.77
N ALA A 375 -0.75 -48.26 55.80
CA ALA A 375 -0.47 -49.03 57.01
C ALA A 375 -1.75 -49.41 57.79
N TRP A 376 -2.74 -48.52 57.88
CA TRP A 376 -4.06 -48.85 58.46
C TRP A 376 -4.78 -49.96 57.68
N ARG A 377 -4.76 -49.87 56.34
CA ARG A 377 -5.37 -50.92 55.48
C ARG A 377 -4.70 -52.27 55.67
N GLY A 378 -3.36 -52.29 55.76
CA GLY A 378 -2.56 -53.51 55.98
C GLY A 378 -2.81 -54.20 57.32
N LEU A 379 -3.35 -53.48 58.31
CA LEU A 379 -3.62 -54.01 59.65
C LEU A 379 -4.70 -55.10 59.63
N TRP A 380 -5.64 -54.99 58.70
CA TRP A 380 -6.78 -55.90 58.55
C TRP A 380 -6.58 -56.97 57.47
N HIS A 381 -5.75 -56.69 56.46
CA HIS A 381 -5.49 -57.60 55.33
C HIS A 381 -3.98 -57.79 55.08
N PRO A 382 -3.25 -58.49 55.97
CA PRO A 382 -1.79 -58.64 55.86
C PRO A 382 -1.33 -59.46 54.65
N GLU A 383 -2.19 -60.31 54.07
CA GLU A 383 -1.83 -61.18 52.94
C GLU A 383 -2.23 -60.63 51.56
N ARG A 384 -2.85 -59.45 51.51
CA ARG A 384 -3.20 -58.74 50.26
C ARG A 384 -2.95 -57.23 50.39
N PRO A 385 -1.67 -56.79 50.41
CA PRO A 385 -1.33 -55.39 50.62
C PRO A 385 -1.70 -54.46 49.44
N ALA A 386 -2.09 -55.00 48.28
CA ALA A 386 -2.30 -54.24 47.04
C ALA A 386 -3.59 -54.58 46.27
N ASP A 387 -4.56 -55.24 46.90
CA ASP A 387 -5.86 -55.51 46.26
C ASP A 387 -6.80 -54.34 46.61
N ASP A 388 -7.26 -53.60 45.59
CA ASP A 388 -8.19 -52.46 45.66
C ASP A 388 -9.61 -52.83 46.17
N GLY A 389 -9.73 -53.92 46.92
CA GLY A 389 -10.94 -54.36 47.59
C GLY A 389 -11.02 -53.81 49.00
N LEU A 390 -11.38 -52.53 49.16
CA LEU A 390 -12.38 -52.05 50.13
C LEU A 390 -12.40 -50.51 50.18
N VAL A 391 -13.26 -49.95 49.33
CA VAL A 391 -14.09 -48.76 49.60
C VAL A 391 -14.96 -48.93 50.88
N GLY A 392 -14.80 -50.01 51.65
CA GLY A 392 -15.73 -50.39 52.72
C GLY A 392 -15.39 -49.90 54.13
N ASP A 393 -14.31 -49.15 54.35
CA ASP A 393 -14.06 -48.52 55.66
C ASP A 393 -14.32 -47.00 55.63
N LEU A 394 -14.21 -46.34 54.46
CA LEU A 394 -14.57 -44.91 54.33
C LEU A 394 -16.06 -44.71 54.64
N GLY A 395 -16.37 -43.71 55.47
CA GLY A 395 -17.72 -43.42 55.96
C GLY A 395 -18.22 -44.38 57.05
N HIS A 396 -17.49 -45.44 57.40
CA HIS A 396 -17.85 -46.32 58.51
C HIS A 396 -17.30 -45.79 59.83
N SER A 397 -17.99 -46.10 60.93
CA SER A 397 -17.54 -45.71 62.27
C SER A 397 -16.25 -46.45 62.64
N TYR A 398 -15.21 -45.70 63.03
CA TYR A 398 -13.93 -46.25 63.49
C TYR A 398 -14.13 -47.21 64.68
N LEU A 399 -14.96 -46.81 65.65
CA LEU A 399 -15.22 -47.63 66.85
C LEU A 399 -15.97 -48.92 66.50
N ALA A 400 -16.93 -48.86 65.58
CA ALA A 400 -17.63 -50.06 65.11
C ALA A 400 -16.66 -51.04 64.43
N ARG A 401 -15.66 -50.53 63.71
CA ARG A 401 -14.62 -51.33 63.05
C ARG A 401 -13.68 -52.02 64.04
N MET A 402 -13.39 -51.38 65.17
CA MET A 402 -12.52 -51.91 66.23
C MET A 402 -13.26 -52.85 67.20
N ALA A 403 -14.57 -52.64 67.40
CA ALA A 403 -15.39 -53.35 68.39
C ALA A 403 -15.28 -54.90 68.37
N PRO A 404 -15.30 -55.61 67.23
CA PRO A 404 -15.20 -57.07 67.25
C PRO A 404 -13.79 -57.59 67.59
N ALA A 405 -12.75 -56.77 67.41
CA ALA A 405 -11.36 -57.18 67.54
C ALA A 405 -10.69 -56.69 68.83
N VAL A 406 -11.29 -55.75 69.56
CA VAL A 406 -10.79 -55.22 70.84
C VAL A 406 -11.69 -55.66 71.98
N ARG A 407 -11.26 -56.68 72.73
CA ARG A 407 -11.97 -57.14 73.94
C ARG A 407 -11.49 -56.43 75.21
N SER A 408 -10.17 -56.22 75.34
CA SER A 408 -9.58 -55.48 76.46
C SER A 408 -9.53 -53.98 76.17
N ALA A 409 -9.73 -53.13 77.18
CA ALA A 409 -9.64 -51.66 77.06
C ALA A 409 -10.64 -51.00 76.08
N ARG A 410 -11.69 -51.72 75.64
CA ARG A 410 -12.72 -51.19 74.73
C ARG A 410 -13.37 -49.90 75.25
N SER A 411 -13.75 -49.87 76.52
CA SER A 411 -14.36 -48.67 77.14
C SER A 411 -13.40 -47.47 77.16
N ALA A 412 -12.10 -47.70 77.35
CA ALA A 412 -11.09 -46.66 77.33
C ALA A 412 -10.86 -46.10 75.91
N LEU A 413 -10.89 -46.97 74.90
CA LEU A 413 -10.82 -46.55 73.50
C LEU A 413 -12.06 -45.75 73.08
N ASP A 414 -13.26 -46.24 73.40
CA ASP A 414 -14.52 -45.57 73.08
C ASP A 414 -14.57 -44.18 73.75
N ALA A 415 -14.22 -44.10 75.04
CA ALA A 415 -14.17 -42.83 75.78
C ALA A 415 -13.09 -41.89 75.26
N GLY A 416 -11.92 -42.42 74.86
CA GLY A 416 -10.82 -41.62 74.31
C GLY A 416 -11.16 -41.01 72.94
N VAL A 417 -11.83 -41.77 72.06
CA VAL A 417 -12.25 -41.26 70.75
C VAL A 417 -13.35 -40.21 70.91
N HIS A 418 -14.41 -40.51 71.67
CA HIS A 418 -15.48 -39.53 71.91
C HIS A 418 -14.96 -38.28 72.62
N GLY A 419 -14.10 -38.45 73.64
CA GLY A 419 -13.55 -37.34 74.39
C GLY A 419 -12.67 -36.40 73.56
N VAL A 420 -11.97 -36.91 72.55
CA VAL A 420 -11.21 -36.03 71.64
C VAL A 420 -12.14 -35.37 70.60
N LEU A 421 -13.16 -36.06 70.12
CA LEU A 421 -14.12 -35.51 69.15
C LEU A 421 -15.04 -34.44 69.74
N ASP A 422 -15.48 -34.61 71.00
CA ASP A 422 -16.31 -33.65 71.73
C ASP A 422 -15.49 -32.50 72.38
N GLY A 423 -14.16 -32.58 72.30
CA GLY A 423 -13.24 -31.58 72.82
C GLY A 423 -12.97 -31.65 74.33
N SER A 424 -13.52 -32.63 75.04
CA SER A 424 -13.27 -32.83 76.48
C SER A 424 -11.85 -33.35 76.79
N MET A 425 -11.19 -33.97 75.83
CA MET A 425 -9.79 -34.43 75.89
C MET A 425 -8.96 -33.79 74.78
N ARG A 426 -7.75 -33.31 75.11
CA ARG A 426 -6.82 -32.77 74.10
C ARG A 426 -6.13 -33.86 73.29
N VAL A 427 -5.86 -34.99 73.93
CA VAL A 427 -5.26 -36.21 73.36
C VAL A 427 -5.76 -37.36 74.22
N ALA A 428 -6.08 -38.49 73.61
CA ALA A 428 -6.32 -39.74 74.32
C ALA A 428 -5.30 -40.78 73.88
N GLU A 429 -4.80 -41.58 74.83
CA GLU A 429 -3.85 -42.65 74.57
C GLU A 429 -4.27 -43.90 75.33
N THR A 430 -4.32 -45.04 74.63
CA THR A 430 -4.69 -46.30 75.25
C THR A 430 -4.04 -47.48 74.54
N ASP A 431 -3.50 -48.42 75.32
CA ASP A 431 -2.95 -49.67 74.80
C ASP A 431 -4.10 -50.66 74.57
N VAL A 432 -4.34 -51.04 73.31
CA VAL A 432 -5.37 -52.03 72.95
C VAL A 432 -4.72 -53.30 72.44
N ALA A 433 -5.26 -54.44 72.87
CA ALA A 433 -4.94 -55.72 72.25
C ALA A 433 -5.95 -55.98 71.13
N LEU A 434 -5.45 -56.09 69.90
CA LEU A 434 -6.22 -56.53 68.75
C LEU A 434 -6.11 -58.04 68.63
N GLU A 435 -7.25 -58.72 68.71
CA GLU A 435 -7.36 -60.16 68.65
C GLU A 435 -7.97 -60.56 67.30
N GLN A 436 -7.15 -61.12 66.43
CA GLN A 436 -7.54 -61.60 65.10
C GLN A 436 -7.25 -63.10 65.00
N GLY A 437 -8.29 -63.92 65.15
CA GLY A 437 -8.15 -65.38 65.23
C GLY A 437 -7.29 -65.80 66.43
N SER A 438 -6.22 -66.56 66.17
CA SER A 438 -5.25 -67.01 67.18
C SER A 438 -4.09 -66.01 67.44
N ARG A 439 -4.03 -64.89 66.71
CA ARG A 439 -2.99 -63.87 66.88
C ARG A 439 -3.49 -62.71 67.75
N ARG A 440 -2.72 -62.38 68.78
CA ARG A 440 -2.89 -61.18 69.63
C ARG A 440 -1.74 -60.21 69.33
N ARG A 441 -2.08 -58.99 68.88
CA ARG A 441 -1.15 -57.87 68.66
C ARG A 441 -1.52 -56.72 69.57
N TRP A 442 -0.53 -56.02 70.11
CA TRP A 442 -0.75 -54.86 70.97
C TRP A 442 -0.47 -53.58 70.20
N PHE A 443 -1.37 -52.62 70.28
CA PHE A 443 -1.22 -51.31 69.66
C PHE A 443 -1.36 -50.22 70.72
N ALA A 444 -0.44 -49.26 70.73
CA ALA A 444 -0.65 -47.98 71.39
C ALA A 444 -1.50 -47.14 70.45
N VAL A 445 -2.73 -46.84 70.86
CA VAL A 445 -3.66 -46.02 70.08
C VAL A 445 -3.65 -44.62 70.62
N ARG A 446 -3.28 -43.66 69.77
CA ARG A 446 -3.25 -42.24 70.10
C ARG A 446 -4.25 -41.48 69.24
N VAL A 447 -5.19 -40.80 69.89
CA VAL A 447 -6.22 -39.97 69.25
C VAL A 447 -5.87 -38.50 69.47
N THR A 448 -5.76 -37.73 68.39
CA THR A 448 -5.40 -36.30 68.41
C THR A 448 -6.40 -35.51 67.55
N PRO A 449 -6.90 -34.34 67.98
CA PRO A 449 -7.88 -33.59 67.20
C PRO A 449 -7.26 -33.05 65.91
N LEU A 450 -8.00 -33.18 64.80
CA LEU A 450 -7.60 -32.61 63.51
C LEU A 450 -7.92 -31.12 63.50
N ARG A 451 -6.90 -30.26 63.33
CA ARG A 451 -7.06 -28.80 63.25
C ARG A 451 -7.57 -28.37 61.88
N SER A 452 -8.81 -28.74 61.57
CA SER A 452 -9.55 -28.37 60.35
C SER A 452 -10.87 -27.68 60.75
N GLU A 453 -11.40 -26.80 59.90
CA GLU A 453 -12.73 -26.18 60.10
C GLU A 453 -13.86 -27.22 60.20
N SER A 454 -13.66 -28.40 59.61
CA SER A 454 -14.60 -29.52 59.60
C SER A 454 -14.58 -30.37 60.88
N GLY A 455 -13.66 -30.11 61.82
CA GLY A 455 -13.46 -30.95 63.00
C GLY A 455 -12.91 -32.34 62.68
N GLY A 456 -13.01 -33.26 63.63
CA GLY A 456 -12.54 -34.65 63.51
C GLY A 456 -11.24 -34.95 64.26
N ALA A 457 -10.70 -36.15 64.08
CA ALA A 457 -9.51 -36.61 64.79
C ALA A 457 -8.60 -37.47 63.91
N VAL A 458 -7.31 -37.42 64.19
CA VAL A 458 -6.30 -38.35 63.69
C VAL A 458 -6.08 -39.42 64.76
N ILE A 459 -6.20 -40.68 64.36
CA ILE A 459 -5.97 -41.84 65.20
C ILE A 459 -4.77 -42.59 64.64
N VAL A 460 -3.76 -42.78 65.47
CA VAL A 460 -2.53 -43.50 65.12
C VAL A 460 -2.44 -44.77 65.96
N HIS A 461 -2.16 -45.89 65.30
CA HIS A 461 -1.92 -47.19 65.89
C HIS A 461 -0.45 -47.55 65.69
N THR A 462 0.32 -47.48 66.77
CA THR A 462 1.72 -47.90 66.79
C THR A 462 1.79 -49.31 67.35
N ASP A 463 2.40 -50.25 66.62
CA ASP A 463 2.54 -51.65 67.09
C ASP A 463 3.54 -51.70 68.27
N ILE A 464 3.07 -52.15 69.42
CA ILE A 464 3.84 -52.31 70.66
C ILE A 464 3.90 -53.79 71.10
N THR A 465 3.60 -54.73 70.20
CA THR A 465 3.56 -56.17 70.48
C THR A 465 4.88 -56.67 71.02
N GLU A 466 6.01 -56.29 70.41
CA GLU A 466 7.34 -56.68 70.86
C GLU A 466 7.68 -56.09 72.23
N ARG A 467 7.30 -54.82 72.46
CA ARG A 467 7.45 -54.16 73.77
C ARG A 467 6.72 -54.91 74.87
N LYS A 468 5.46 -55.32 74.63
CA LYS A 468 4.66 -56.08 75.60
C LYS A 468 5.21 -57.49 75.83
N ARG A 469 5.64 -58.20 74.78
CA ARG A 469 6.30 -59.52 74.91
C ARG A 469 7.56 -59.45 75.76
N SER A 470 8.41 -58.46 75.51
CA SER A 470 9.63 -58.25 76.29
C SER A 470 9.31 -57.92 77.75
N GLN A 471 8.22 -57.19 78.03
CA GLN A 471 7.77 -56.92 79.39
C GLN A 471 7.29 -58.20 80.10
N ASP A 472 6.45 -59.00 79.44
CA ASP A 472 5.93 -60.26 79.99
C ASP A 472 7.07 -61.25 80.27
N GLU A 473 8.09 -61.33 79.39
CA GLU A 473 9.28 -62.16 79.61
C GLU A 473 10.12 -61.72 80.82
N LEU A 474 10.20 -60.42 81.08
CA LEU A 474 10.90 -59.88 82.25
C LEU A 474 10.14 -60.15 83.54
N GLU A 475 8.81 -60.01 83.54
CA GLU A 475 7.95 -60.30 84.70
C GLU A 475 7.96 -61.79 85.05
N LEU A 476 7.97 -62.68 84.06
CA LEU A 476 8.08 -64.13 84.28
C LEU A 476 9.44 -64.51 84.91
N LYS A 477 10.54 -63.93 84.43
CA LYS A 477 11.89 -64.15 84.99
C LYS A 477 12.06 -63.57 86.40
N ALA A 478 11.29 -62.55 86.76
CA ALA A 478 11.33 -61.93 88.08
C ALA A 478 10.54 -62.70 89.15
N SER A 479 9.62 -63.58 88.76
CA SER A 479 8.71 -64.31 89.67
C SER A 479 8.96 -65.82 89.75
N HIS A 480 9.55 -66.43 88.72
CA HIS A 480 9.81 -67.88 88.65
C HIS A 480 11.30 -68.20 88.52
N ASP A 481 11.73 -69.32 89.14
CA ASP A 481 13.08 -69.87 88.96
C ASP A 481 13.22 -70.47 87.55
N PRO A 482 14.18 -69.98 86.73
CA PRO A 482 14.26 -70.34 85.31
C PRO A 482 14.70 -71.79 85.06
N LEU A 483 15.14 -72.53 86.07
CA LEU A 483 15.56 -73.92 85.96
C LEU A 483 14.48 -74.92 86.39
N THR A 484 13.46 -74.47 87.13
CA THR A 484 12.43 -75.34 87.73
C THR A 484 10.99 -74.92 87.45
N GLY A 485 10.75 -73.69 86.97
CA GLY A 485 9.40 -73.18 86.69
C GLY A 485 8.55 -72.93 87.93
N LEU A 486 9.09 -73.16 89.13
CA LEU A 486 8.46 -72.91 90.42
C LEU A 486 8.72 -71.46 90.88
N LEU A 487 7.89 -70.97 91.82
CA LEU A 487 8.05 -69.64 92.42
C LEU A 487 9.47 -69.46 92.97
N ASN A 488 10.12 -68.34 92.65
CA ASN A 488 11.43 -68.06 93.20
C ASN A 488 11.33 -67.72 94.69
N ARG A 489 12.44 -67.87 95.43
CA ARG A 489 12.47 -67.76 96.90
C ARG A 489 11.81 -66.48 97.44
N SER A 490 12.02 -65.34 96.78
CA SER A 490 11.39 -64.06 97.14
C SER A 490 9.87 -64.06 96.95
N ALA A 491 9.36 -64.68 95.88
CA ALA A 491 7.92 -64.77 95.62
C ALA A 491 7.24 -65.81 96.53
N PHE A 492 7.91 -66.93 96.83
CA PHE A 492 7.45 -67.93 97.79
C PHE A 492 7.38 -67.38 99.22
N GLU A 493 8.41 -66.65 99.67
CA GLU A 493 8.41 -65.99 100.99
C GLU A 493 7.29 -64.93 101.09
N GLY A 494 6.95 -64.26 99.98
CA GLY A 494 5.82 -63.33 99.88
C GLY A 494 4.45 -64.00 100.04
N GLU A 495 4.19 -65.11 99.35
CA GLU A 495 2.91 -65.85 99.50
C GLU A 495 2.77 -66.49 100.88
N VAL A 496 3.85 -67.02 101.46
CA VAL A 496 3.85 -67.59 102.82
C VAL A 496 3.56 -66.51 103.87
N ALA A 497 4.08 -65.29 103.70
CA ALA A 497 3.78 -64.18 104.59
C ALA A 497 2.31 -63.73 104.53
N VAL A 498 1.70 -63.76 103.34
CA VAL A 498 0.27 -63.45 103.16
C VAL A 498 -0.62 -64.55 103.76
N ALA A 499 -0.25 -65.82 103.61
CA ALA A 499 -0.98 -66.95 104.19
C ALA A 499 -0.91 -66.99 105.74
N LEU A 500 0.21 -66.55 106.33
CA LEU A 500 0.36 -66.44 107.80
C LEU A 500 -0.36 -65.22 108.40
N GLN A 501 -0.82 -64.26 107.61
CA GLN A 501 -1.65 -63.13 108.07
C GLN A 501 -3.16 -63.41 108.01
N GLN A 502 -3.59 -64.52 107.39
CA GLN A 502 -5.00 -64.90 107.24
C GLN A 502 -5.39 -66.14 108.08
N ALA A 503 -4.48 -66.66 108.90
CA ALA A 503 -4.70 -67.75 109.88
C ALA A 503 -4.52 -67.20 111.30
#